data_AF-A0A183D5X1-F1
#
_entry.id   AF-A0A183D5X1-F1
#
_cell.length_a   1.000
_cell.length_b   1.000
_cell.length_c   1.000
_cell.angle_alpha   90.00
_cell.angle_beta   90.00
_cell.angle_gamma   90.00
#
_symmetry.space_group_name_H-M   'P 1'
#
loop_
_entity.id
_entity.type
_entity.pdbx_description
1 polymer ?
#
loop_
_entity_poly.entity_id
_entity_poly.type
_entity_poly.pdbx_seq_one_letter_code
_entity_poly.pdbx_strand_id
1 'polypeptide(L)'
;MLQVESASKRLIEAAKDMRRKNLDRLWVVPMYGALPASEQLKAFDSTTHGTRKIVVATNIAETSLTIPGVAYVIDCGFVKLRAMNRENGFESLMKLPISQASAQQRAGRAGRIRPGKCYRLYTQKEYDKLLVNTVPEMQRVSLAPVILQLKALGIHNVLRFNYLSVSFSCKICSTS
;
A
#
# COMPACT_ATOMS: atom_id res chain seq x y z
N MET A 1 5.02 -1.52 9.38
CA MET A 1 5.04 -1.11 10.80
C MET A 1 6.25 -0.21 11.06
N LEU A 2 7.45 -0.75 11.28
CA LEU A 2 8.66 0.02 11.66
C LEU A 2 9.00 1.23 10.76
N GLN A 3 8.78 1.14 9.44
CA GLN A 3 9.14 2.23 8.51
C GLN A 3 8.22 3.45 8.64
N VAL A 4 6.92 3.26 8.87
CA VAL A 4 5.96 4.37 9.02
C VAL A 4 6.23 5.13 10.31
N GLU A 5 6.46 4.41 11.40
CA GLU A 5 6.79 4.99 12.70
C GLU A 5 8.12 5.74 12.66
N SER A 6 9.17 5.14 12.06
CA SER A 6 10.47 5.78 11.89
C SER A 6 10.38 7.05 11.07
N ALA A 7 9.67 7.02 9.93
CA ALA A 7 9.44 8.21 9.11
C ALA A 7 8.66 9.30 9.87
N SER A 8 7.65 8.90 10.64
CA SER A 8 6.85 9.83 11.45
C SER A 8 7.70 10.51 12.52
N LYS A 9 8.55 9.75 13.23
CA LYS A 9 9.48 10.30 14.23
C LYS A 9 10.43 11.33 13.61
N ARG A 10 11.04 11.01 12.47
CA ARG A 10 11.94 11.93 11.75
C ARG A 10 11.23 13.21 11.29
N LEU A 11 9.98 13.10 10.83
CA LEU A 11 9.18 14.27 10.43
C LEU A 11 8.83 15.15 11.63
N ILE A 12 8.49 14.55 12.78
CA ILE A 12 8.21 15.29 14.02
C ILE A 12 9.46 16.04 14.49
N GLU A 13 10.64 15.41 14.40
CA GLU A 13 11.91 16.04 14.73
C GLU A 13 12.22 17.21 13.81
N ALA A 14 12.15 17.02 12.49
CA ALA A 14 12.33 18.09 11.52
C ALA A 14 11.31 19.24 11.69
N ALA A 15 10.07 18.92 12.11
CA ALA A 15 9.06 19.92 12.41
C ALA A 15 9.42 20.83 13.60
N LYS A 16 10.22 20.35 14.57
CA LYS A 16 10.71 21.18 15.68
C LYS A 16 11.67 22.26 15.18
N ASP A 17 12.51 21.94 14.19
CA ASP A 17 13.43 22.90 13.59
C ASP A 17 12.69 23.94 12.74
N MET A 18 11.62 23.54 12.04
CA MET A 18 10.82 24.47 11.23
C MET A 18 10.08 25.51 12.07
N ARG A 19 9.68 25.18 13.29
CA ARG A 19 9.09 26.17 14.22
C ARG A 19 10.06 27.31 14.53
N ARG A 20 11.38 27.04 14.58
CA ARG A 20 12.39 28.09 14.80
C ARG A 20 12.48 29.08 13.62
N LYS A 21 12.02 28.66 12.43
CA LYS A 21 12.03 29.45 11.19
C LYS A 21 10.68 30.14 10.91
N ASN A 22 9.77 30.18 11.88
CA ASN A 22 8.45 30.80 11.77
C ASN A 22 7.57 30.24 10.64
N LEU A 23 7.70 28.94 10.34
CA LEU A 23 6.89 28.21 9.36
C LEU A 23 5.65 27.57 10.01
N ASP A 24 4.66 27.21 9.19
CA ASP A 24 3.45 26.49 9.60
C ASP A 24 3.77 25.25 10.46
N ARG A 25 2.92 24.99 11.45
CA ARG A 25 3.05 23.79 12.30
C ARG A 25 2.75 22.55 11.46
N LEU A 26 3.55 21.50 11.65
CA LEU A 26 3.24 20.19 11.05
C LEU A 26 2.53 19.30 12.06
N TRP A 27 1.45 18.66 11.63
CA TRP A 27 0.78 17.58 12.36
C TRP A 27 1.00 16.27 11.61
N VAL A 28 1.84 15.40 12.18
CA VAL A 28 2.20 14.11 11.57
C VAL A 28 1.30 13.01 12.13
N VAL A 29 0.61 12.27 11.25
CA VAL A 29 -0.32 11.21 11.61
C VAL A 29 0.11 9.90 10.90
N PRO A 30 0.57 8.87 11.63
CA PRO A 30 0.87 7.58 11.05
C PRO A 30 -0.42 6.80 10.72
N MET A 31 -0.43 6.01 9.65
CA MET A 31 -1.58 5.20 9.26
C MET A 31 -1.14 3.84 8.66
N TYR A 32 -1.44 2.74 9.37
CA TYR A 32 -1.12 1.37 8.94
C TYR A 32 -2.04 0.36 9.61
N GLY A 33 -2.11 -0.88 9.09
CA GLY A 33 -3.21 -1.81 9.42
C GLY A 33 -3.26 -2.31 10.86
N ALA A 34 -2.13 -2.34 11.56
CA ALA A 34 -2.07 -2.74 12.96
C ALA A 34 -2.26 -1.57 13.96
N LEU A 35 -2.53 -0.36 13.46
CA LEU A 35 -2.78 0.81 14.31
C LEU A 35 -4.21 0.74 14.89
N PRO A 36 -4.45 1.10 16.17
CA PRO A 36 -5.81 1.15 16.73
C PRO A 36 -6.74 2.05 15.93
N ALA A 37 -8.04 1.69 15.87
CA ALA A 37 -9.03 2.43 15.08
C ALA A 37 -9.13 3.91 15.49
N SER A 38 -9.06 4.22 16.79
CA SER A 38 -9.06 5.60 17.31
C SER A 38 -7.91 6.44 16.79
N GLU A 39 -6.72 5.84 16.62
CA GLU A 39 -5.54 6.51 16.06
C GLU A 39 -5.65 6.67 14.55
N GLN A 40 -6.24 5.70 13.83
CA GLN A 40 -6.50 5.83 12.39
C GLN A 40 -7.51 6.96 12.09
N LEU A 41 -8.50 7.17 12.97
CA LEU A 41 -9.51 8.21 12.80
C LEU A 41 -8.92 9.62 12.81
N LYS A 42 -7.80 9.85 13.49
CA LYS A 42 -7.08 11.14 13.48
C LYS A 42 -6.67 11.58 12.08
N ALA A 43 -6.52 10.66 11.14
CA ALA A 43 -6.23 11.00 9.75
C ALA A 43 -7.38 11.78 9.09
N PHE A 44 -8.62 11.67 9.60
CA PHE A 44 -9.82 12.31 9.03
C PHE A 44 -10.15 13.66 9.66
N ASP A 45 -9.64 13.94 10.85
CA ASP A 45 -9.89 15.19 11.57
C ASP A 45 -9.40 16.42 10.78
N SER A 46 -10.13 17.53 10.91
CA SER A 46 -9.75 18.81 10.33
C SER A 46 -8.50 19.39 11.01
N THR A 47 -7.68 20.10 10.24
CA THR A 47 -6.52 20.84 10.77
C THR A 47 -6.93 22.22 11.28
N THR A 48 -6.34 22.65 12.39
CA THR A 48 -6.41 24.04 12.85
C THR A 48 -5.69 24.99 11.89
N HIS A 49 -6.05 26.28 11.92
CA HIS A 49 -5.41 27.31 11.10
C HIS A 49 -3.88 27.36 11.36
N GLY A 50 -3.08 27.54 10.31
CA GLY A 50 -1.61 27.56 10.40
C GLY A 50 -0.97 26.19 10.68
N THR A 51 -1.73 25.09 10.53
CA THR A 51 -1.21 23.72 10.69
C THR A 51 -1.42 22.91 9.42
N ARG A 52 -0.36 22.25 8.93
CA ARG A 52 -0.41 21.31 7.82
C ARG A 52 -0.36 19.88 8.34
N LYS A 53 -1.40 19.09 8.02
CA LYS A 53 -1.43 17.64 8.31
C LYS A 53 -0.61 16.87 7.28
N ILE A 54 0.20 15.94 7.76
CA ILE A 54 0.98 14.99 6.98
C ILE A 54 0.56 13.60 7.42
N VAL A 55 -0.08 12.84 6.53
CA VAL A 55 -0.43 11.45 6.80
C VAL A 55 0.65 10.55 6.21
N VAL A 56 1.31 9.77 7.07
CA VAL A 56 2.32 8.79 6.65
C VAL A 56 1.65 7.43 6.61
N ALA A 57 1.29 6.97 5.40
CA ALA A 57 0.46 5.80 5.22
C ALA A 57 1.17 4.65 4.48
N THR A 58 0.73 3.41 4.74
CA THR A 58 0.96 2.29 3.82
C THR A 58 -0.06 2.33 2.67
N ASN A 59 -0.12 1.27 1.86
CA ASN A 59 -1.13 1.07 0.81
C ASN A 59 -2.59 1.09 1.31
N ILE A 60 -2.86 1.21 2.61
CA ILE A 60 -4.22 1.44 3.14
C ILE A 60 -4.83 2.73 2.60
N ALA A 61 -4.00 3.76 2.39
CA ALA A 61 -4.46 5.02 1.78
C ALA A 61 -4.72 4.90 0.26
N GLU A 62 -4.33 3.78 -0.38
CA GLU A 62 -4.40 3.59 -1.83
C GLU A 62 -5.80 3.24 -2.32
N THR A 63 -6.52 2.35 -1.63
CA THR A 63 -7.76 1.74 -2.13
C THR A 63 -9.01 2.17 -1.38
N SER A 64 -9.01 2.26 -0.05
CA SER A 64 -10.30 2.24 0.68
C SER A 64 -10.68 3.50 1.45
N LEU A 65 -9.77 4.47 1.64
CA LEU A 65 -10.04 5.62 2.51
C LEU A 65 -9.76 6.96 1.81
N THR A 66 -10.73 7.86 1.85
CA THR A 66 -10.61 9.23 1.32
C THR A 66 -10.26 10.17 2.47
N ILE A 67 -9.00 10.53 2.57
CA ILE A 67 -8.56 11.54 3.53
C ILE A 67 -8.90 12.92 2.96
N PRO A 68 -9.75 13.71 3.64
CA PRO A 68 -10.11 15.04 3.14
C PRO A 68 -8.91 15.98 3.16
N GLY A 69 -8.86 16.88 2.17
CA GLY A 69 -7.87 17.96 2.09
C GLY A 69 -6.50 17.58 1.53
N VAL A 70 -6.30 16.34 1.06
CA VAL A 70 -5.05 15.93 0.41
C VAL A 70 -4.87 16.65 -0.92
N ALA A 71 -3.84 17.49 -1.00
CA ALA A 71 -3.42 18.18 -2.22
C ALA A 71 -2.01 17.81 -2.68
N TYR A 72 -1.26 17.13 -1.82
CA TYR A 72 0.13 16.74 -2.07
C TYR A 72 0.29 15.27 -1.74
N VAL A 73 0.81 14.51 -2.70
CA VAL A 73 1.18 13.11 -2.53
C VAL A 73 2.68 12.98 -2.74
N ILE A 74 3.36 12.27 -1.85
CA ILE A 74 4.77 11.91 -1.99
C ILE A 74 4.80 10.39 -2.13
N ASP A 75 5.16 9.89 -3.32
CA ASP A 75 5.16 8.47 -3.63
C ASP A 75 6.59 7.94 -3.72
N CYS A 76 6.91 7.00 -2.84
CA CYS A 76 8.22 6.34 -2.82
C CYS A 76 8.35 5.21 -3.84
N GLY A 77 7.27 4.79 -4.50
CA GLY A 77 7.33 3.75 -5.54
C GLY A 77 7.38 2.31 -5.00
N PHE A 78 7.18 2.12 -3.69
CA PHE A 78 7.22 0.79 -3.07
C PHE A 78 5.93 0.44 -2.32
N VAL A 79 5.73 -0.86 -2.15
CA VAL A 79 4.68 -1.46 -1.34
C VAL A 79 5.24 -2.67 -0.59
N LYS A 80 4.69 -2.97 0.58
CA LYS A 80 4.93 -4.25 1.25
C LYS A 80 3.76 -5.18 0.97
N LEU A 81 4.03 -6.29 0.30
CA LEU A 81 3.03 -7.29 -0.04
C LEU A 81 3.45 -8.65 0.51
N ARG A 82 2.46 -9.47 0.84
CA ARG A 82 2.70 -10.89 1.09
C ARG A 82 3.07 -11.57 -0.23
N ALA A 83 4.18 -12.28 -0.21
CA ALA A 83 4.65 -13.07 -1.33
C ALA A 83 5.33 -14.34 -0.83
N MET A 84 5.10 -15.44 -1.53
CA MET A 84 5.77 -16.71 -1.30
C MET A 84 7.13 -16.68 -1.99
N ASN A 85 8.20 -17.00 -1.24
CA ASN A 85 9.49 -17.25 -1.84
C ASN A 85 9.45 -18.61 -2.57
N ARG A 86 9.78 -18.61 -3.85
CA ARG A 86 9.74 -19.81 -4.70
C ARG A 86 10.78 -20.86 -4.31
N GLU A 87 11.87 -20.47 -3.67
CA GLU A 87 12.97 -21.38 -3.32
C GLU A 87 12.64 -22.24 -2.10
N ASN A 88 11.99 -21.65 -1.09
CA ASN A 88 11.74 -22.33 0.18
C ASN A 88 10.23 -22.50 0.50
N GLY A 89 9.34 -21.98 -0.34
CA GLY A 89 7.88 -22.11 -0.18
C GLY A 89 7.29 -21.29 0.97
N PHE A 90 8.09 -20.48 1.68
CA PHE A 90 7.60 -19.68 2.80
C PHE A 90 7.02 -18.35 2.33
N GLU A 91 5.89 -17.97 2.94
CA GLU A 91 5.31 -16.65 2.76
C GLU A 91 6.00 -15.63 3.66
N SER A 92 6.33 -14.47 3.09
CA SER A 92 6.89 -13.35 3.84
C SER A 92 6.36 -12.01 3.33
N LEU A 93 6.50 -10.97 4.15
CA LEU A 93 6.19 -9.59 3.77
C LEU A 93 7.39 -8.96 3.07
N MET A 94 7.36 -8.92 1.74
CA MET A 94 8.45 -8.42 0.92
C MET A 94 8.20 -6.98 0.48
N LYS A 95 9.26 -6.16 0.43
CA LYS A 95 9.23 -4.83 -0.17
C LYS A 95 9.39 -4.98 -1.68
N LEU A 96 8.38 -4.58 -2.44
CA LEU A 96 8.34 -4.70 -3.90
C LEU A 96 8.05 -3.33 -4.53
N PRO A 97 8.50 -3.09 -5.77
CA PRO A 97 8.07 -1.92 -6.53
C PRO A 97 6.55 -1.99 -6.78
N ILE A 98 5.91 -0.83 -6.88
CA ILE A 98 4.49 -0.73 -7.23
C ILE A 98 4.25 -0.94 -8.72
N SER A 99 2.99 -1.10 -9.11
CA SER A 99 2.59 -1.07 -10.52
C SER A 99 2.35 0.37 -10.99
N GLN A 100 2.33 0.58 -12.31
CA GLN A 100 1.94 1.85 -12.92
C GLN A 100 0.50 2.23 -12.52
N ALA A 101 -0.41 1.25 -12.49
CA ALA A 101 -1.78 1.44 -12.02
C ALA A 101 -1.83 1.93 -10.56
N SER A 102 -1.05 1.32 -9.65
CA SER A 102 -0.94 1.74 -8.25
C SER A 102 -0.39 3.16 -8.11
N ALA A 103 0.68 3.49 -8.84
CA ALA A 103 1.26 4.83 -8.89
C ALA A 103 0.24 5.89 -9.38
N GLN A 104 -0.60 5.53 -10.35
CA GLN A 104 -1.66 6.40 -10.85
C GLN A 104 -2.77 6.60 -9.82
N GLN A 105 -3.19 5.52 -9.12
CA GLN A 105 -4.17 5.61 -8.04
C GLN A 105 -3.68 6.51 -6.89
N ARG A 106 -2.40 6.39 -6.52
CA ARG A 106 -1.76 7.26 -5.53
C ARG A 106 -1.76 8.73 -5.97
N ALA A 107 -1.37 9.02 -7.21
CA ALA A 107 -1.41 10.37 -7.76
C ALA A 107 -2.83 10.96 -7.75
N GLY A 108 -3.84 10.14 -8.06
CA GLY A 108 -5.25 10.54 -8.02
C GLY A 108 -5.77 10.98 -6.65
N ARG A 109 -5.05 10.70 -5.55
CA ARG A 109 -5.42 11.17 -4.21
C ARG A 109 -5.18 12.67 -4.01
N ALA A 110 -4.25 13.28 -4.75
CA ALA A 110 -3.96 14.71 -4.65
C ALA A 110 -5.00 15.61 -5.34
N GLY A 111 -5.83 15.08 -6.25
CA GLY A 111 -6.67 15.86 -7.15
C GLY A 111 -8.17 15.84 -6.87
N ARG A 112 -8.63 15.28 -5.75
CA ARG A 112 -10.07 15.04 -5.53
C ARG A 112 -10.89 16.27 -5.17
N ILE A 113 -10.30 17.23 -4.45
CA ILE A 113 -11.00 18.40 -3.91
C ILE A 113 -10.51 19.70 -4.58
N ARG A 114 -9.23 19.76 -4.92
CA ARG A 114 -8.57 20.92 -5.52
C ARG A 114 -7.40 20.45 -6.39
N PRO A 115 -6.86 21.32 -7.26
CA PRO A 115 -5.62 21.02 -7.97
C PRO A 115 -4.52 20.58 -7.00
N GLY A 116 -3.91 19.44 -7.29
CA GLY A 116 -2.89 18.85 -6.45
C GLY A 116 -1.65 18.44 -7.20
N LYS A 117 -0.61 18.09 -6.46
CA LYS A 117 0.69 17.66 -6.98
C LYS A 117 1.07 16.29 -6.43
N CYS A 118 1.61 15.45 -7.30
CA CYS A 118 2.20 14.17 -6.92
C CYS A 118 3.71 14.23 -7.17
N TYR A 119 4.50 13.99 -6.13
CA TYR A 119 5.95 13.92 -6.17
C TYR A 119 6.38 12.47 -6.10
N ARG A 120 6.88 11.93 -7.22
CA ARG A 120 7.43 10.58 -7.30
C ARG A 120 8.92 10.64 -6.96
N LEU A 121 9.38 9.82 -6.02
CA LEU A 121 10.79 9.76 -5.60
C LEU A 121 11.64 8.84 -6.49
N TYR A 122 11.23 8.67 -7.75
CA TYR A 122 11.86 7.83 -8.76
C TYR A 122 11.75 8.52 -10.12
N THR A 123 12.69 8.20 -11.01
CA THR A 123 12.75 8.84 -12.33
C THR A 123 11.66 8.31 -13.26
N GLN A 124 11.37 9.04 -14.34
CA GLN A 124 10.46 8.56 -15.38
C GLN A 124 10.92 7.21 -15.97
N LYS A 125 12.23 7.03 -16.18
CA LYS A 125 12.80 5.77 -16.66
C LYS A 125 12.49 4.58 -15.73
N GLU A 126 12.48 4.81 -14.41
CA GLU A 126 12.12 3.76 -13.45
C GLU A 126 10.61 3.51 -13.41
N TYR A 127 9.78 4.54 -13.63
CA TYR A 127 8.34 4.39 -13.77
C TYR A 127 7.97 3.50 -14.98
N ASP A 128 8.63 3.72 -16.11
CA ASP A 128 8.35 3.00 -17.35
C ASP A 128 8.72 1.50 -17.24
N LYS A 129 9.63 1.14 -16.34
CA LYS A 129 9.99 -0.26 -16.02
C LYS A 129 9.00 -0.97 -15.09
N LEU A 130 8.09 -0.23 -14.45
CA LEU A 130 7.11 -0.83 -13.54
C LEU A 130 6.10 -1.69 -14.33
N LEU A 131 5.63 -2.76 -13.70
CA LEU A 131 4.53 -3.55 -14.24
C LEU A 131 3.29 -2.68 -14.41
N VAL A 132 2.55 -2.85 -15.51
CA VAL A 132 1.32 -2.08 -15.77
C VAL A 132 0.31 -2.29 -14.64
N ASN A 133 0.10 -3.56 -14.25
CA ASN A 133 -0.84 -3.96 -13.20
C ASN A 133 -0.14 -4.74 -12.09
N THR A 134 -0.69 -4.65 -10.88
CA THR A 134 -0.22 -5.44 -9.74
C THR A 134 -0.57 -6.91 -9.96
N VAL A 135 0.41 -7.81 -9.76
CA VAL A 135 0.18 -9.26 -9.84
C VAL A 135 -0.91 -9.67 -8.83
N PRO A 136 -1.94 -10.43 -9.24
CA PRO A 136 -3.00 -10.90 -8.35
C PRO A 136 -2.48 -11.64 -7.12
N GLU A 137 -3.18 -11.53 -6.00
CA GLU A 137 -2.80 -12.19 -4.75
C GLU A 137 -2.72 -13.72 -4.90
N MET A 138 -3.66 -14.31 -5.63
CA MET A 138 -3.71 -15.75 -5.92
C MET A 138 -2.45 -16.29 -6.61
N GLN A 139 -1.71 -15.43 -7.32
CA GLN A 139 -0.44 -15.78 -7.98
C GLN A 139 0.79 -15.50 -7.11
N ARG A 140 0.62 -14.84 -5.96
CA ARG A 140 1.70 -14.41 -5.07
C ARG A 140 1.78 -15.19 -3.76
N VAL A 141 0.67 -15.72 -3.26
CA VAL A 141 0.58 -16.40 -1.96
C VAL A 141 0.23 -17.88 -2.14
N SER A 142 0.44 -18.67 -1.09
CA SER A 142 0.04 -20.07 -1.05
C SER A 142 -1.47 -20.20 -1.10
N LEU A 143 -1.96 -21.10 -1.96
CA LEU A 143 -3.38 -21.43 -2.05
C LEU A 143 -3.82 -22.47 -1.02
N ALA A 144 -2.91 -23.00 -0.19
CA ALA A 144 -3.24 -24.03 0.79
C ALA A 144 -4.41 -23.65 1.72
N PRO A 145 -4.48 -22.43 2.29
CA PRO A 145 -5.63 -22.02 3.11
C PRO A 145 -6.95 -21.99 2.32
N VAL A 146 -6.90 -21.51 1.08
CA VAL A 146 -8.07 -21.43 0.19
C VAL A 146 -8.55 -22.83 -0.20
N ILE A 147 -7.63 -23.73 -0.56
CA ILE A 147 -7.93 -25.13 -0.89
C ILE A 147 -8.57 -25.84 0.30
N LEU A 148 -8.05 -25.65 1.51
CA LEU A 148 -8.63 -26.22 2.72
C LEU A 148 -10.06 -25.72 2.95
N GLN A 149 -10.29 -24.42 2.76
CA GLN A 149 -11.62 -23.83 2.86
C GLN A 149 -12.59 -24.37 1.80
N LEU A 150 -12.14 -24.51 0.54
CA LEU A 150 -12.96 -25.09 -0.53
C LEU A 150 -13.34 -26.56 -0.22
N LYS A 151 -12.41 -27.34 0.33
CA LYS A 151 -12.68 -28.72 0.78
C LYS A 151 -13.69 -28.76 1.92
N ALA A 152 -13.58 -27.85 2.89
CA ALA A 152 -14.54 -27.73 3.99
C ALA A 152 -15.96 -27.35 3.49
N LEU A 153 -16.05 -26.63 2.37
CA LEU A 153 -17.31 -26.29 1.70
C LEU A 153 -17.87 -27.42 0.81
N GLY A 154 -17.25 -28.60 0.80
CA GLY A 154 -17.69 -29.75 -0.01
C GLY A 154 -17.25 -29.68 -1.48
N ILE A 155 -16.38 -28.74 -1.86
CA ILE A 155 -15.86 -28.66 -3.22
C ILE A 155 -14.70 -29.65 -3.37
N HIS A 156 -15.01 -30.82 -3.93
CA HIS A 156 -14.02 -31.89 -4.06
C HIS A 156 -13.02 -31.64 -5.19
N ASN A 157 -13.45 -31.09 -6.33
CA ASN A 157 -12.59 -30.82 -7.47
C ASN A 157 -12.14 -29.34 -7.52
N VAL A 158 -11.13 -29.03 -6.71
CA VAL A 158 -10.54 -27.70 -6.62
C VAL A 158 -9.84 -27.25 -7.91
N LEU A 159 -9.50 -28.18 -8.81
CA LEU A 159 -8.86 -27.87 -10.10
C LEU A 159 -9.86 -27.36 -11.13
N ARG A 160 -11.12 -27.81 -11.06
CA ARG A 160 -12.23 -27.33 -11.92
C ARG A 160 -12.97 -26.13 -11.32
N PHE A 161 -12.54 -25.63 -10.18
CA PHE A 161 -13.13 -24.45 -9.58
C PHE A 161 -12.84 -23.22 -10.47
N ASN A 162 -13.85 -22.38 -10.69
CA ASN A 162 -13.73 -21.22 -11.57
C ASN A 162 -13.02 -20.06 -10.84
N TYR A 163 -11.69 -20.03 -10.91
CA TYR A 163 -10.89 -18.93 -10.36
C TYR A 163 -10.89 -17.72 -11.31
N LEU A 164 -11.05 -16.51 -10.75
CA LEU A 164 -11.00 -15.25 -11.52
C LEU A 164 -9.63 -14.97 -12.16
N SER A 165 -8.55 -15.56 -11.63
CA SER A 165 -7.21 -15.48 -12.19
C SER A 165 -6.51 -16.82 -12.05
N VAL A 166 -6.12 -17.44 -13.15
CA VAL A 166 -5.43 -18.74 -13.12
C VAL A 166 -4.04 -18.55 -12.51
N SER A 167 -3.70 -19.33 -11.49
CA SER A 167 -2.34 -19.34 -10.94
C SER A 167 -1.36 -19.89 -11.98
N PHE A 168 -0.16 -19.30 -12.06
CA PHE A 168 0.91 -19.75 -12.96
C PHE A 168 1.19 -21.23 -12.70
N SER A 169 0.87 -22.08 -13.68
CA SER A 169 1.20 -23.50 -13.74
C SER A 169 0.70 -24.32 -12.54
N CYS A 170 -0.49 -24.85 -12.70
CA CYS A 170 -0.79 -26.21 -12.25
C CYS A 170 0.31 -27.17 -12.75
N LYS A 171 1.39 -27.38 -11.98
CA LYS A 171 2.28 -28.55 -12.15
C LYS A 171 1.62 -29.85 -11.69
N ILE A 172 0.37 -29.80 -11.23
CA ILE A 172 -0.46 -31.00 -11.01
C ILE A 172 -0.96 -31.54 -12.38
N CYS A 173 -0.95 -30.74 -13.45
CA CYS A 173 -1.38 -31.14 -14.79
C CYS A 173 -0.25 -31.52 -15.76
N SER A 174 1.02 -31.60 -15.34
CA SER A 174 2.14 -31.91 -16.24
C SER A 174 2.78 -33.29 -16.03
N THR A 175 2.07 -34.22 -15.40
CA THR A 175 2.37 -35.65 -15.49
C THR A 175 1.10 -36.36 -15.92
N SER A 176 0.96 -36.47 -17.25
CA SER A 176 0.35 -37.64 -17.86
C SER A 176 1.15 -38.88 -17.48
#